data_AF-A0A6A4I2J8-F1
#
_entry.id   AF-A0A6A4I2J8-F1
#
_cell.length_a   1.000
_cell.length_b   1.000
_cell.length_c   1.000
_cell.angle_alpha   90.00
_cell.angle_beta   90.00
_cell.angle_gamma   90.00
#
_symmetry.space_group_name_H-M   'P 1'
#
loop_
_entity.id
_entity.type
_entity.pdbx_description
1 polymer ?
#
loop_
_entity_poly.entity_id
_entity_poly.type
_entity_poly.pdbx_seq_one_letter_code
_entity_poly.pdbx_strand_id
1 'polypeptide(L)'
;KKRSRVTPEQLVHLERYFTVDRSPTAARRREISDLLGMQERQTQIWFQNRRAKAKMLDGKVKDCSATEVPLDTSPSKHDIDLHNIIHEDDAVTFLPCTDLSVGTWRRIATTVSQHDLIAYVCEGKQSLAWFILSGGNGFKMEIPFHRIVRTDFTHASPGVARVVFTLSEPPLFYLEHPMAPRLDGKTKLSWRQCSDWTEGAQATQVLRHTLFGSAPQLSHLVQRL
;
A
#
# COMPACT_ATOMS: atom_id res chain seq x y z
N LYS A 1 22.13 6.92 -12.32
CA LYS A 1 23.09 6.76 -11.19
C LYS A 1 22.55 5.68 -10.25
N LYS A 2 23.28 4.57 -10.03
CA LYS A 2 22.89 3.46 -9.13
C LYS A 2 22.55 4.00 -7.74
N ARG A 3 21.47 3.50 -7.11
CA ARG A 3 21.16 3.79 -5.70
C ARG A 3 22.22 3.07 -4.86
N SER A 4 23.22 3.80 -4.40
CA SER A 4 24.30 3.26 -3.56
C SER A 4 23.71 2.89 -2.20
N ARG A 5 23.87 1.62 -1.80
CA ARG A 5 23.50 1.19 -0.44
C ARG A 5 24.51 1.80 0.52
N VAL A 6 24.02 2.39 1.61
CA VAL A 6 24.86 2.92 2.68
C VAL A 6 25.65 1.76 3.26
N THR A 7 26.97 1.86 3.25
CA THR A 7 27.84 0.78 3.74
C THR A 7 27.74 0.67 5.27
N PRO A 8 28.06 -0.50 5.85
CA PRO A 8 28.08 -0.68 7.30
C PRO A 8 28.97 0.36 8.01
N GLU A 9 30.11 0.70 7.42
CA GLU A 9 31.04 1.72 7.94
C GLU A 9 30.42 3.13 7.96
N GLN A 10 29.66 3.48 6.92
CA GLN A 10 28.93 4.74 6.83
C GLN A 10 27.79 4.81 7.86
N LEU A 11 27.12 3.68 8.14
CA LEU A 11 26.06 3.60 9.17
C LEU A 11 26.62 3.86 10.57
N VAL A 12 27.78 3.28 10.91
CA VAL A 12 28.44 3.50 12.22
C VAL A 12 28.73 4.99 12.45
N HIS A 13 29.21 5.69 11.42
CA HIS A 13 29.46 7.13 11.51
C HIS A 13 28.17 7.93 11.63
N LEU A 14 27.13 7.60 10.86
CA LEU A 14 25.82 8.25 10.96
C LEU A 14 25.18 8.08 12.34
N GLU A 15 25.33 6.91 12.97
CA GLU A 15 24.89 6.68 14.34
C GLU A 15 25.67 7.51 15.36
N ARG A 16 26.98 7.66 15.17
CA ARG A 16 27.82 8.53 16.00
C ARG A 16 27.44 10.01 15.87
N TYR A 17 27.06 10.47 14.68
CA TYR A 17 26.54 11.84 14.52
C TYR A 17 25.14 12.00 15.12
N PHE A 18 24.31 10.95 15.07
CA PHE A 18 22.95 10.97 15.62
C PHE A 18 22.90 11.05 17.15
N THR A 19 23.91 10.54 17.86
CA THR A 19 23.99 10.69 19.32
C THR A 19 24.32 12.12 19.74
N VAL A 20 25.04 12.87 18.90
CA VAL A 20 25.42 14.26 19.14
C VAL A 20 24.32 15.23 18.70
N ASP A 21 23.72 15.02 17.52
CA ASP A 21 22.62 15.84 16.99
C ASP A 21 21.59 14.98 16.27
N ARG A 22 20.36 14.96 16.80
CA ARG A 22 19.25 14.13 16.30
C ARG A 22 18.52 14.79 15.12
N SER A 23 18.75 16.08 14.87
CA SER A 23 18.12 16.86 13.81
C SER A 23 19.10 17.86 13.19
N PRO A 24 20.13 17.37 12.46
CA PRO A 24 21.13 18.24 11.86
C PRO A 24 20.50 19.20 10.85
N THR A 25 20.89 20.47 10.92
CA THR A 25 20.52 21.54 9.98
C THR A 25 21.02 21.24 8.57
N ALA A 26 20.53 21.97 7.55
CA ALA A 26 20.93 21.74 6.16
C ALA A 26 22.45 21.84 5.95
N ALA A 27 23.09 22.86 6.53
CA ALA A 27 24.55 23.03 6.49
C ALA A 27 25.28 21.83 7.12
N ARG A 28 24.83 21.38 8.29
CA ARG A 28 25.45 20.25 8.99
C ARG A 28 25.25 18.92 8.25
N ARG A 29 24.09 18.73 7.61
CA ARG A 29 23.84 17.55 6.76
C ARG A 29 24.76 17.50 5.55
N ARG A 30 25.09 18.65 4.96
CA ARG A 30 26.03 18.75 3.84
C ARG A 30 27.44 18.35 4.25
N GLU A 31 27.93 18.87 5.39
CA GLU A 31 29.23 18.45 5.95
C GLU A 31 29.29 16.94 6.21
N ILE A 32 28.23 16.37 6.80
CA ILE A 32 28.15 14.93 7.08
C ILE A 32 28.11 14.11 5.78
N SER A 33 27.40 14.59 4.76
CA SER A 33 27.33 13.90 3.47
C SER A 33 28.66 13.92 2.73
N ASP A 34 29.38 15.05 2.78
CA ASP A 34 30.68 15.20 2.13
C ASP A 34 31.76 14.34 2.80
N LEU A 35 31.76 14.29 4.15
CA LEU A 35 32.67 13.43 4.92
C LEU A 35 32.44 11.93 4.68
N LEU A 36 31.19 11.52 4.44
CA LEU A 36 30.83 10.11 4.22
C LEU A 36 30.81 9.70 2.75
N GLY A 37 31.08 10.63 1.83
CA GLY A 37 30.95 10.40 0.38
C GLY A 37 29.53 10.02 -0.05
N MET A 38 28.53 10.48 0.70
CA MET A 38 27.11 10.21 0.48
C MET A 38 26.40 11.43 -0.08
N GLN A 39 25.20 11.26 -0.65
CA GLN A 39 24.41 12.42 -1.06
C GLN A 39 23.68 13.03 0.14
N GLU A 40 23.59 14.37 0.20
CA GLU A 40 22.91 15.12 1.28
C GLU A 40 21.49 14.58 1.56
N ARG A 41 20.78 14.17 0.50
CA ARG A 41 19.46 13.54 0.58
C ARG A 41 19.48 12.17 1.26
N GLN A 42 20.52 11.37 1.07
CA GLN A 42 20.67 10.08 1.76
C GLN A 42 20.92 10.27 3.25
N THR A 43 21.73 11.27 3.62
CA THR A 43 21.91 11.68 5.02
C THR A 43 20.58 12.17 5.60
N GLN A 44 19.83 13.01 4.89
CA GLN A 44 18.51 13.48 5.32
C GLN A 44 17.51 12.33 5.57
N ILE A 45 17.39 11.40 4.62
CA ILE A 45 16.50 10.24 4.72
C ILE A 45 16.92 9.34 5.88
N TRP A 46 18.22 9.12 6.04
CA TRP A 46 18.73 8.29 7.14
C TRP A 46 18.38 8.90 8.50
N PHE A 47 18.60 10.20 8.71
CA PHE A 47 18.25 10.88 9.97
C PHE A 47 16.73 10.91 10.22
N GLN A 48 15.91 11.01 9.17
CA GLN A 48 14.45 10.91 9.26
C GLN A 48 14.01 9.50 9.71
N ASN A 49 14.52 8.46 9.05
CA ASN A 49 14.24 7.07 9.40
C ASN A 49 14.75 6.71 10.81
N ARG A 50 15.92 7.22 11.19
CA ARG A 50 16.51 6.98 12.51
C ARG A 50 15.72 7.63 13.64
N ARG A 51 15.17 8.83 13.43
CA ARG A 51 14.26 9.50 14.38
C ARG A 51 12.92 8.77 14.49
N ALA A 52 12.35 8.31 13.38
CA ALA A 52 11.10 7.55 13.38
C ALA A 52 11.24 6.27 14.22
N LYS A 53 12.33 5.51 14.00
CA LYS A 53 12.65 4.32 14.80
C LYS A 53 12.83 4.64 16.30
N ALA A 54 13.44 5.78 16.63
CA ALA A 54 13.61 6.21 18.02
C ALA A 54 12.28 6.58 18.71
N LYS A 55 11.32 7.15 17.99
CA LYS A 55 9.98 7.46 18.53
C LYS A 55 9.11 6.22 18.74
N MET A 56 9.25 5.20 17.90
CA MET A 56 8.50 3.94 18.05
C MET A 56 8.90 3.13 19.29
N LEU A 57 10.12 3.30 19.78
CA LEU A 57 10.58 2.66 21.02
C LEU A 57 10.03 3.34 22.29
N ASP A 58 9.56 4.58 22.19
CA ASP A 58 9.10 5.39 23.32
C ASP A 58 7.57 5.34 23.52
N GLY A 59 6.81 4.98 22.49
CA GLY A 59 5.33 5.08 22.46
C GLY A 59 4.54 3.89 23.01
N LYS A 60 5.17 2.91 23.68
CA LYS A 60 4.46 1.69 24.14
C LYS A 60 3.86 1.80 25.54
N VAL A 61 3.31 2.95 25.97
CA VAL A 61 2.44 3.05 27.15
C VAL A 61 1.50 4.27 27.04
N LYS A 62 0.23 4.04 26.66
CA LYS A 62 -1.04 4.56 27.23
C LYS A 62 -2.14 4.72 26.18
N ASP A 63 -3.28 4.17 26.56
CA ASP A 63 -4.51 3.96 25.82
C ASP A 63 -5.61 4.96 26.25
N CYS A 64 -6.63 5.09 25.40
CA CYS A 64 -8.01 5.55 25.61
C CYS A 64 -8.33 7.00 26.03
N SER A 65 -8.99 7.75 25.12
CA SER A 65 -10.35 8.28 25.37
C SER A 65 -10.99 8.82 24.08
N ALA A 66 -12.30 8.59 23.99
CA ALA A 66 -13.19 8.97 22.90
C ALA A 66 -13.51 10.47 22.89
N THR A 67 -13.55 11.08 21.70
CA THR A 67 -14.40 12.26 21.40
C THR A 67 -14.71 12.31 19.90
N GLU A 68 -16.00 12.44 19.58
CA GLU A 68 -16.56 12.76 18.26
C GLU A 68 -16.11 14.15 17.78
N VAL A 69 -15.63 14.28 16.52
CA VAL A 69 -15.69 15.53 15.71
C VAL A 69 -15.32 15.25 14.22
N PRO A 70 -15.66 16.13 13.25
CA PRO A 70 -16.19 15.79 11.94
C PRO A 70 -15.16 15.82 10.80
N LEU A 71 -15.62 15.35 9.63
CA LEU A 71 -15.05 15.46 8.28
C LEU A 71 -14.01 16.60 8.10
N ASP A 72 -12.73 16.25 8.19
CA ASP A 72 -11.64 16.99 7.56
C ASP A 72 -10.62 15.98 7.00
N THR A 73 -10.57 15.90 5.67
CA THR A 73 -9.83 14.89 4.90
C THR A 73 -8.34 15.21 4.89
N SER A 74 -7.67 15.01 6.02
CA SER A 74 -6.22 14.89 6.06
C SER A 74 -5.86 13.40 5.98
N PRO A 75 -5.25 12.90 4.89
CA PRO A 75 -4.98 11.47 4.74
C PRO A 75 -4.05 11.02 5.87
N SER A 76 -4.47 9.97 6.58
CA SER A 76 -3.68 9.43 7.68
C SER A 76 -2.32 8.96 7.15
N LYS A 77 -1.27 8.94 7.99
CA LYS A 77 0.08 8.51 7.55
C LYS A 77 0.10 7.11 6.91
N HIS A 78 -0.88 6.27 7.24
CA HIS A 78 -1.08 4.94 6.64
C HIS A 78 -1.63 5.03 5.21
N ASP A 79 -2.55 5.95 4.94
CA ASP A 79 -3.13 6.15 3.59
C ASP A 79 -2.10 6.68 2.59
N ILE A 80 -1.18 7.53 3.06
CA ILE A 80 -0.08 8.07 2.24
C ILE A 80 0.90 6.96 1.82
N ASP A 81 1.19 6.00 2.70
CA ASP A 81 2.07 4.88 2.37
C ASP A 81 1.42 3.93 1.37
N LEU A 82 0.14 3.60 1.56
CA LEU A 82 -0.63 2.76 0.65
C LEU A 82 -0.75 3.38 -0.75
N HIS A 83 -0.98 4.69 -0.84
CA HIS A 83 -1.08 5.40 -2.11
C HIS A 83 0.24 5.37 -2.90
N ASN A 84 1.37 5.42 -2.20
CA ASN A 84 2.69 5.26 -2.81
C ASN A 84 2.96 3.83 -3.30
N ILE A 85 2.35 2.80 -2.70
CA ILE A 85 2.53 1.39 -3.06
C ILE A 85 1.69 1.00 -4.28
N ILE A 86 0.45 1.50 -4.38
CA ILE A 86 -0.47 1.13 -5.48
C ILE A 86 -0.19 1.87 -6.79
N HIS A 87 0.58 2.97 -6.74
CA HIS A 87 0.91 3.81 -7.91
C HIS A 87 -0.33 4.27 -8.70
N GLU A 88 -1.39 4.64 -7.99
CA GLU A 88 -2.63 5.16 -8.57
C GLU A 88 -2.63 6.68 -8.47
N ASP A 89 -2.91 7.39 -9.57
CA ASP A 89 -2.85 8.86 -9.62
C ASP A 89 -4.19 9.51 -9.17
N ASP A 90 -5.26 8.69 -9.05
CA ASP A 90 -6.63 9.12 -8.70
C ASP A 90 -6.97 8.95 -7.21
N ALA A 91 -8.06 9.60 -6.76
CA ALA A 91 -8.58 9.44 -5.40
C ALA A 91 -9.08 8.00 -5.15
N VAL A 92 -8.52 7.36 -4.12
CA VAL A 92 -8.83 5.97 -3.75
C VAL A 92 -9.39 5.88 -2.33
N THR A 93 -10.37 4.98 -2.13
CA THR A 93 -10.85 4.58 -0.81
C THR A 93 -10.34 3.19 -0.50
N PHE A 94 -9.47 3.07 0.52
CA PHE A 94 -8.94 1.78 0.96
C PHE A 94 -9.99 0.97 1.71
N LEU A 95 -9.99 -0.33 1.47
CA LEU A 95 -10.90 -1.31 2.05
C LEU A 95 -10.06 -2.32 2.84
N PRO A 96 -9.99 -2.19 4.17
CA PRO A 96 -9.36 -3.20 5.01
C PRO A 96 -10.03 -4.56 4.80
N CYS A 97 -9.31 -5.44 4.11
CA CYS A 97 -9.72 -6.80 3.85
C CYS A 97 -8.66 -7.76 4.41
N THR A 98 -9.14 -8.90 4.89
CA THR A 98 -8.29 -9.96 5.44
C THR A 98 -8.08 -11.07 4.42
N ASP A 99 -9.08 -11.31 3.57
CA ASP A 99 -9.08 -12.43 2.65
C ASP A 99 -9.81 -12.09 1.35
N LEU A 100 -9.21 -12.50 0.23
CA LEU A 100 -9.82 -12.49 -1.09
C LEU A 100 -9.82 -13.92 -1.63
N SER A 101 -10.94 -14.40 -2.15
CA SER A 101 -11.04 -15.69 -2.83
C SER A 101 -11.80 -15.63 -4.15
N VAL A 102 -11.32 -16.41 -5.12
CA VAL A 102 -11.87 -16.56 -6.46
C VAL A 102 -11.75 -18.03 -6.85
N GLY A 103 -12.87 -18.76 -6.82
CA GLY A 103 -12.84 -20.22 -6.99
C GLY A 103 -12.08 -20.90 -5.86
N THR A 104 -11.10 -21.74 -6.20
CA THR A 104 -10.16 -22.36 -5.26
C THR A 104 -8.97 -21.44 -4.95
N TRP A 105 -8.72 -20.41 -5.78
CA TRP A 105 -7.66 -19.44 -5.53
C TRP A 105 -8.01 -18.54 -4.35
N ARG A 106 -7.06 -18.34 -3.43
CA ARG A 106 -7.24 -17.48 -2.24
C ARG A 106 -5.96 -16.74 -1.90
N ARG A 107 -6.12 -15.49 -1.51
CA ARG A 107 -5.09 -14.65 -0.89
C ARG A 107 -5.55 -14.22 0.50
N ILE A 108 -4.70 -14.42 1.50
CA ILE A 108 -4.93 -13.98 2.89
C ILE A 108 -3.87 -12.93 3.19
N ALA A 109 -4.28 -11.77 3.68
CA ALA A 109 -3.38 -10.71 4.09
C ALA A 109 -2.50 -11.22 5.24
N THR A 110 -1.18 -11.15 5.08
CA THR A 110 -0.26 -11.60 6.13
C THR A 110 -0.05 -10.51 7.17
N THR A 111 0.03 -10.89 8.44
CA THR A 111 0.35 -9.95 9.53
C THR A 111 1.81 -9.46 9.49
N VAL A 112 2.66 -10.13 8.71
CA VAL A 112 4.10 -9.87 8.61
C VAL A 112 4.42 -8.75 7.63
N SER A 113 3.70 -8.68 6.50
CA SER A 113 3.78 -7.58 5.55
C SER A 113 2.43 -6.89 5.48
N GLN A 114 2.32 -5.71 6.09
CA GLN A 114 1.08 -4.94 6.26
C GLN A 114 0.34 -4.59 4.95
N HIS A 115 0.92 -4.89 3.77
CA HIS A 115 0.54 -4.36 2.46
C HIS A 115 0.59 -5.42 1.33
N ASP A 116 0.46 -6.71 1.66
CA ASP A 116 0.53 -7.78 0.65
C ASP A 116 -0.80 -8.07 -0.06
N LEU A 117 -1.92 -7.67 0.53
CA LEU A 117 -3.25 -7.64 -0.07
C LEU A 117 -3.90 -6.30 0.30
N ILE A 118 -4.20 -5.49 -0.71
CA ILE A 118 -4.86 -4.20 -0.56
C ILE A 118 -6.08 -4.19 -1.47
N ALA A 119 -7.25 -4.01 -0.88
CA ALA A 119 -8.47 -3.72 -1.61
C ALA A 119 -8.72 -2.22 -1.60
N TYR A 120 -9.13 -1.66 -2.74
CA TYR A 120 -9.49 -0.25 -2.81
C TYR A 120 -10.50 0.02 -3.93
N VAL A 121 -11.23 1.10 -3.79
CA VAL A 121 -12.08 1.67 -4.84
C VAL A 121 -11.38 2.89 -5.43
N CYS A 122 -11.34 2.96 -6.76
CA CYS A 122 -10.98 4.17 -7.48
C CYS A 122 -12.26 4.86 -7.95
N GLU A 123 -12.55 6.05 -7.39
CA GLU A 123 -13.78 6.77 -7.71
C GLU A 123 -13.72 7.38 -9.11
N GLY A 124 -12.57 7.91 -9.52
CA GLY A 124 -12.40 8.50 -10.84
C GLY A 124 -12.60 7.49 -11.98
N LYS A 125 -12.17 6.24 -11.75
CA LYS A 125 -12.31 5.14 -12.72
C LYS A 125 -13.60 4.35 -12.59
N GLN A 126 -14.39 4.60 -11.54
CA GLN A 126 -15.56 3.80 -11.18
C GLN A 126 -15.23 2.30 -11.19
N SER A 127 -14.16 1.94 -10.46
CA SER A 127 -13.63 0.57 -10.47
C SER A 127 -13.18 0.13 -9.08
N LEU A 128 -13.41 -1.14 -8.79
CA LEU A 128 -12.92 -1.84 -7.62
C LEU A 128 -11.60 -2.55 -7.98
N ALA A 129 -10.59 -2.44 -7.14
CA ALA A 129 -9.27 -3.00 -7.44
C ALA A 129 -8.71 -3.81 -6.28
N TRP A 130 -8.11 -4.94 -6.62
CA TRP A 130 -7.33 -5.79 -5.72
C TRP A 130 -5.86 -5.67 -6.10
N PHE A 131 -5.04 -5.18 -5.18
CA PHE A 131 -3.59 -5.13 -5.30
C PHE A 131 -2.96 -6.20 -4.43
N ILE A 132 -2.06 -7.00 -5.02
CA ILE A 132 -1.35 -8.07 -4.35
C ILE A 132 0.15 -7.83 -4.53
N LEU A 133 0.90 -7.85 -3.44
CA LEU A 133 2.36 -7.84 -3.48
C LEU A 133 2.89 -9.26 -3.25
N SER A 134 3.64 -9.80 -4.21
CA SER A 134 4.20 -11.15 -4.10
C SER A 134 5.58 -11.21 -4.76
N GLY A 135 6.57 -11.73 -4.04
CA GLY A 135 7.94 -11.88 -4.55
C GLY A 135 8.61 -10.55 -4.98
N GLY A 136 8.17 -9.42 -4.43
CA GLY A 136 8.67 -8.10 -4.80
C GLY A 136 8.05 -7.48 -6.06
N ASN A 137 7.04 -8.12 -6.65
CA ASN A 137 6.27 -7.60 -7.78
C ASN A 137 4.84 -7.27 -7.35
N GLY A 138 4.33 -6.11 -7.79
CA GLY A 138 2.93 -5.73 -7.65
C GLY A 138 2.04 -6.35 -8.74
N PHE A 139 0.92 -6.93 -8.34
CA PHE A 139 -0.13 -7.44 -9.21
C PHE A 139 -1.41 -6.66 -8.93
N LYS A 140 -2.13 -6.27 -9.96
CA LYS A 140 -3.41 -5.58 -9.84
C LYS A 140 -4.49 -6.32 -10.62
N MET A 141 -5.63 -6.52 -9.99
CA MET A 141 -6.88 -6.94 -10.61
C MET A 141 -7.86 -5.77 -10.49
N GLU A 142 -8.46 -5.36 -11.59
CA GLU A 142 -9.37 -4.21 -11.65
C GLU A 142 -10.72 -4.67 -12.21
N ILE A 143 -11.79 -4.28 -11.52
CA ILE A 143 -13.17 -4.64 -11.78
C ILE A 143 -13.96 -3.34 -11.94
N PRO A 144 -14.21 -2.89 -13.17
CA PRO A 144 -15.10 -1.78 -13.43
C PRO A 144 -16.49 -2.02 -12.81
N PHE A 145 -17.13 -0.99 -12.27
CA PHE A 145 -18.43 -1.12 -11.60
C PHE A 145 -19.52 -1.67 -12.52
N HIS A 146 -19.50 -1.30 -13.81
CA HIS A 146 -20.44 -1.84 -14.80
C HIS A 146 -20.32 -3.36 -15.00
N ARG A 147 -19.22 -3.99 -14.58
CA ARG A 147 -19.05 -5.44 -14.61
C ARG A 147 -19.65 -6.13 -13.39
N ILE A 148 -19.97 -5.41 -12.31
CA ILE A 148 -20.55 -5.98 -11.10
C ILE A 148 -22.06 -6.05 -11.27
N VAL A 149 -22.60 -7.25 -11.48
CA VAL A 149 -24.05 -7.46 -11.68
C VAL A 149 -24.81 -7.69 -10.39
N ARG A 150 -24.13 -8.19 -9.36
CA ARG A 150 -24.73 -8.49 -8.06
C ARG A 150 -23.70 -8.44 -6.95
N THR A 151 -24.11 -7.89 -5.82
CA THR A 151 -23.32 -7.83 -4.59
C THR A 151 -24.12 -8.41 -3.44
N ASP A 152 -23.64 -9.50 -2.83
CA ASP A 152 -24.28 -10.11 -1.66
C ASP A 152 -23.43 -9.83 -0.42
N PHE A 153 -24.01 -9.10 0.55
CA PHE A 153 -23.38 -8.78 1.82
C PHE A 153 -23.91 -9.69 2.92
N THR A 154 -23.01 -10.28 3.72
CA THR A 154 -23.35 -11.16 4.83
C THR A 154 -22.45 -10.91 6.03
N HIS A 155 -23.01 -10.81 7.23
CA HIS A 155 -22.21 -10.77 8.45
C HIS A 155 -21.65 -12.17 8.76
N ALA A 156 -20.33 -12.27 8.90
CA ALA A 156 -19.66 -13.53 9.20
C ALA A 156 -19.43 -13.72 10.71
N SER A 157 -19.07 -12.63 11.41
CA SER A 157 -18.90 -12.58 12.87
C SER A 157 -19.01 -11.12 13.35
N PRO A 158 -19.03 -10.84 14.67
CA PRO A 158 -19.06 -9.46 15.16
C PRO A 158 -17.88 -8.65 14.60
N GLY A 159 -18.20 -7.58 13.87
CA GLY A 159 -17.21 -6.70 13.23
C GLY A 159 -16.62 -7.20 11.89
N VAL A 160 -16.91 -8.44 11.47
CA VAL A 160 -16.41 -9.00 10.20
C VAL A 160 -17.56 -9.35 9.27
N ALA A 161 -17.46 -8.90 8.01
CA ALA A 161 -18.41 -9.24 6.97
C ALA A 161 -17.74 -9.97 5.82
N ARG A 162 -18.58 -10.66 5.05
CA ARG A 162 -18.28 -11.29 3.78
C ARG A 162 -19.11 -10.61 2.70
N VAL A 163 -18.44 -10.11 1.67
CA VAL A 163 -19.06 -9.58 0.46
C VAL A 163 -18.74 -10.49 -0.70
N VAL A 164 -19.76 -10.81 -1.49
CA VAL A 164 -19.63 -11.60 -2.71
C VAL A 164 -20.00 -10.71 -3.89
N PHE A 165 -19.05 -10.50 -4.80
CA PHE A 165 -19.26 -9.81 -6.07
C PHE A 165 -19.46 -10.84 -7.17
N THR A 166 -20.58 -10.74 -7.89
CA THR A 166 -20.84 -11.50 -9.11
C THR A 166 -20.63 -10.60 -10.30
N LEU A 167 -19.84 -11.04 -11.27
CA LEU A 167 -19.42 -10.26 -12.43
C LEU A 167 -20.09 -10.76 -13.71
N SER A 168 -20.35 -9.86 -14.67
CA SER A 168 -20.80 -10.20 -16.02
C SER A 168 -19.65 -10.64 -16.94
N GLU A 169 -18.45 -10.12 -16.69
CA GLU A 169 -17.26 -10.31 -17.50
C GLU A 169 -16.01 -10.46 -16.63
N PRO A 170 -14.94 -11.10 -17.15
CA PRO A 170 -13.64 -11.18 -16.48
C PRO A 170 -13.10 -9.80 -16.05
N PRO A 171 -12.36 -9.70 -14.93
CA PRO A 171 -11.61 -8.50 -14.57
C PRO A 171 -10.51 -8.15 -15.58
N LEU A 172 -9.94 -6.95 -15.40
CA LEU A 172 -8.70 -6.54 -16.05
C LEU A 172 -7.52 -6.87 -15.13
N PHE A 173 -6.42 -7.36 -15.70
CA PHE A 173 -5.24 -7.78 -14.96
C PHE A 173 -4.04 -6.94 -15.36
N TYR A 174 -3.27 -6.51 -14.38
CA TYR A 174 -2.06 -5.73 -14.58
C TYR A 174 -0.91 -6.26 -13.73
N LEU A 175 0.29 -6.14 -14.30
CA LEU A 175 1.55 -6.38 -13.62
C LEU A 175 2.31 -5.06 -13.53
N GLU A 176 2.92 -4.84 -12.37
CA GLU A 176 3.81 -3.71 -12.15
C GLU A 176 5.03 -3.85 -13.08
N HIS A 177 5.27 -2.82 -13.90
CA HIS A 177 6.38 -2.78 -14.83
C HIS A 177 7.18 -1.47 -14.67
N PRO A 178 8.51 -1.54 -14.52
CA PRO A 178 9.34 -0.34 -14.49
C PRO A 178 9.33 0.35 -15.86
N MET A 179 8.90 1.61 -15.94
CA MET A 179 9.06 2.38 -17.19
C MET A 179 10.51 2.76 -17.42
N ALA A 180 10.83 3.11 -18.67
CA ALA A 180 12.13 3.64 -19.04
C ALA A 180 12.54 4.77 -18.08
N PRO A 181 13.82 4.82 -17.66
CA PRO A 181 14.29 5.85 -16.75
C PRO A 181 14.11 7.22 -17.39
N ARG A 182 13.39 8.12 -16.72
CA ARG A 182 13.36 9.54 -17.08
C ARG A 182 14.77 10.13 -16.89
N LEU A 183 15.06 11.25 -17.55
CA LEU A 183 16.35 11.97 -17.42
C LEU A 183 16.77 12.21 -15.95
N ASP A 184 15.82 12.32 -15.02
CA ASP A 184 16.05 12.48 -13.57
C ASP A 184 16.44 11.19 -12.79
N GLY A 185 16.55 10.04 -13.45
CA GLY A 185 16.98 8.78 -12.81
C GLY A 185 15.98 8.16 -11.82
N LYS A 186 14.75 8.67 -11.76
CA LYS A 186 13.60 8.04 -11.07
C LYS A 186 12.86 7.15 -12.07
N THR A 187 12.81 5.85 -11.80
CA THR A 187 11.96 4.90 -12.53
C THR A 187 10.52 5.10 -12.07
N LYS A 188 9.64 5.63 -12.94
CA LYS A 188 8.20 5.62 -12.67
C LYS A 188 7.71 4.19 -12.94
N LEU A 189 7.02 3.58 -11.99
CA LEU A 189 6.37 2.29 -12.17
C LEU A 189 5.07 2.52 -12.95
N SER A 190 4.75 1.61 -13.85
CA SER A 190 3.50 1.64 -14.63
C SER A 190 2.82 0.29 -14.58
N TRP A 191 1.49 0.32 -14.53
CA TRP A 191 0.67 -0.84 -14.74
C TRP A 191 0.69 -1.27 -16.21
N ARG A 192 1.21 -2.46 -16.49
CA ARG A 192 1.11 -3.09 -17.80
C ARG A 192 0.01 -4.14 -17.76
N GLN A 193 -0.96 -4.05 -18.67
CA GLN A 193 -2.00 -5.08 -18.77
C GLN A 193 -1.37 -6.44 -19.12
N CYS A 194 -1.78 -7.48 -18.42
CA CYS A 194 -1.31 -8.85 -18.60
C CYS A 194 -2.48 -9.83 -18.63
N SER A 195 -2.17 -11.12 -18.84
CA SER A 195 -3.12 -12.20 -18.65
C SER A 195 -3.42 -12.42 -17.16
N ASP A 196 -4.49 -13.14 -16.89
CA ASP A 196 -4.85 -13.58 -15.54
C ASP A 196 -3.70 -14.31 -14.86
N TRP A 197 -3.25 -13.75 -13.74
CA TRP A 197 -2.14 -14.23 -12.94
C TRP A 197 -2.58 -15.13 -11.78
N THR A 198 -3.89 -15.39 -11.64
CA THR A 198 -4.42 -16.36 -10.67
C THR A 198 -4.13 -17.79 -11.12
N GLU A 199 -4.04 -18.71 -10.15
CA GLU A 199 -3.75 -20.12 -10.42
C GLU A 199 -4.78 -20.71 -11.38
N GLY A 200 -4.34 -21.19 -12.55
CA GLY A 200 -5.23 -21.74 -13.58
C GLY A 200 -6.10 -20.70 -14.28
N ALA A 201 -5.77 -19.40 -14.22
CA ALA A 201 -6.59 -18.31 -14.75
C ALA A 201 -8.03 -18.35 -14.22
N GLN A 202 -8.16 -18.58 -12.91
CA GLN A 202 -9.44 -18.75 -12.25
C GLN A 202 -10.25 -17.47 -12.21
N ALA A 203 -9.65 -16.28 -12.10
CA ALA A 203 -10.40 -15.02 -12.08
C ALA A 203 -11.04 -14.68 -13.43
N THR A 204 -10.59 -15.29 -14.52
CA THR A 204 -11.23 -15.20 -15.84
C THR A 204 -12.43 -16.14 -15.95
N GLN A 205 -12.41 -17.26 -15.25
CA GLN A 205 -13.43 -18.32 -15.37
C GLN A 205 -14.49 -18.23 -14.26
N VAL A 206 -14.08 -17.84 -13.05
CA VAL A 206 -14.90 -17.78 -11.85
C VAL A 206 -15.25 -16.32 -11.57
N LEU A 207 -16.35 -15.88 -12.17
CA LEU A 207 -16.86 -14.51 -12.06
C LEU A 207 -17.53 -14.20 -10.71
N ARG A 208 -17.20 -14.97 -9.67
CA ARG A 208 -17.73 -14.81 -8.32
C ARG A 208 -16.59 -14.65 -7.34
N HIS A 209 -16.39 -13.42 -6.89
CA HIS A 209 -15.28 -13.03 -6.03
C HIS A 209 -15.79 -12.79 -4.61
N THR A 210 -15.11 -13.37 -3.63
CA THR A 210 -15.49 -13.22 -2.22
C THR A 210 -14.42 -12.44 -1.48
N LEU A 211 -14.82 -11.42 -0.75
CA LEU A 211 -13.96 -10.58 0.07
C LEU A 211 -14.41 -10.66 1.53
N PHE A 212 -13.46 -10.80 2.45
CA PHE A 212 -13.67 -10.71 3.88
C PHE A 212 -12.94 -9.52 4.48
N GLY A 213 -13.53 -8.89 5.48
CA GLY A 213 -12.95 -7.72 6.13
C GLY A 213 -13.89 -7.03 7.10
N SER A 214 -13.58 -5.78 7.41
CA SER A 214 -14.34 -4.96 8.36
C SER A 214 -15.78 -4.74 7.89
N ALA A 215 -16.75 -5.18 8.68
CA ALA A 215 -18.18 -5.07 8.37
C ALA A 215 -18.66 -3.64 8.05
N PRO A 216 -18.34 -2.59 8.84
CA PRO A 216 -18.80 -1.23 8.53
C PRO A 216 -18.21 -0.69 7.23
N GLN A 217 -16.94 -0.99 6.94
CA GLN A 217 -16.28 -0.52 5.72
C GLN A 217 -16.80 -1.24 4.47
N LEU A 218 -17.02 -2.56 4.57
CA LEU A 218 -17.61 -3.34 3.50
C LEU A 218 -19.08 -2.99 3.27
N SER A 219 -19.85 -2.69 4.31
CA SER A 219 -21.24 -2.23 4.17
C SER A 219 -21.31 -0.90 3.40
N HIS A 220 -20.46 0.06 3.78
CA HIS A 220 -20.36 1.34 3.08
C HIS A 220 -19.96 1.17 1.61
N LEU A 221 -19.06 0.23 1.30
CA LEU A 221 -18.71 -0.11 -0.08
C LEU A 221 -19.93 -0.58 -0.88
N VAL A 222 -20.69 -1.55 -0.36
CA VAL A 222 -21.84 -2.14 -1.08
C VAL A 222 -22.90 -1.09 -1.39
N GLN A 223 -23.06 -0.07 -0.55
CA GLN A 223 -24.00 1.03 -0.79
C GLN A 223 -23.57 1.99 -1.92
N ARG A 224 -22.29 1.94 -2.34
CA ARG A 224 -21.71 2.84 -3.34
C ARG A 224 -21.56 2.23 -4.73
N LEU A 225 -21.72 0.91 -4.84
CA LEU A 225 -21.64 0.13 -6.09
C LEU A 225 -23.04 0.02 -6.71
#